data_AF-A0A318ULV7-F1
#
_entry.id   AF-A0A318ULV7-F1
#
_cell.length_a   1.000
_cell.length_b   1.000
_cell.length_c   1.000
_cell.angle_alpha   90.00
_cell.angle_beta   90.00
_cell.angle_gamma   90.00
#
_symmetry.space_group_name_H-M   'P 1'
#
loop_
_entity.id
_entity.type
_entity.pdbx_description
1 polymer ?
#
loop_
_entity_poly.entity_id
_entity_poly.type
_entity_poly.pdbx_seq_one_letter_code
_entity_poly.pdbx_strand_id
1 'polypeptide(L)'
;MKNIFLLVLLLSLAATSFGQKKLIKKLLSNKIDTTRKASFMPIPVLGYSQEKGFEFGVGALYSTFMDKKDTLNRSSNFSLLSSFSTKKQYNVKLSSNIYTSKNKFHLIEELQFKRIPFNFYGLGNNTLQTNENKVLENQFRILLDAEKSLIPFTYTGVSLGFEHYKFTDRGSNGIFATDPAIKGKDGGSVLYIGVSQSYDTRNSNNYPTKGFFGRASYQYAPNLFSGSDFSVSQIKVTISNFWPLARHLVLGVNGFYHTVQGSNTPFYLLPQLGNDEMMRGYYRGRFRDQNLITGQAELRYRFMNRFGVVAFAGTGRVFENGDFSLQGFKPSFGAGGRYFFDPAKGLSIRLDYAVGEKLPHEKRQSGFYISLAEAF
;
A
#
# COMPACT_ATOMS: atom_id res chain seq x y z
N MET A 1 11.40 10.69 -46.48
CA MET A 1 10.63 10.48 -45.22
C MET A 1 11.12 9.29 -44.39
N LYS A 2 11.37 8.09 -44.96
CA LYS A 2 11.93 6.93 -44.21
C LYS A 2 13.26 7.19 -43.48
N ASN A 3 14.18 7.96 -44.09
CA ASN A 3 15.51 8.21 -43.50
C ASN A 3 15.49 9.15 -42.29
N ILE A 4 14.52 10.09 -42.23
CA ILE A 4 14.35 11.00 -41.09
C ILE A 4 13.77 10.25 -39.89
N PHE A 5 12.82 9.34 -40.12
CA PHE A 5 12.25 8.50 -39.08
C PHE A 5 13.29 7.56 -38.46
N LEU A 6 14.16 6.96 -39.29
CA LEU A 6 15.26 6.11 -38.83
C LEU A 6 16.29 6.92 -38.01
N LEU A 7 16.59 8.15 -38.41
CA LEU A 7 17.50 9.04 -37.68
C LEU A 7 16.93 9.46 -36.32
N VAL A 8 15.63 9.79 -36.25
CA VAL A 8 14.95 10.12 -34.98
C VAL A 8 14.86 8.90 -34.06
N LEU A 9 14.63 7.70 -34.62
CA LEU A 9 14.66 6.44 -33.86
C LEU A 9 16.07 6.12 -33.34
N LEU A 10 17.11 6.33 -34.15
CA LEU A 10 18.51 6.13 -33.75
C LEU A 10 18.97 7.18 -32.73
N LEU A 11 18.55 8.44 -32.86
CA LEU A 11 18.84 9.51 -31.90
C LEU A 11 18.12 9.29 -30.56
N SER A 12 16.89 8.77 -30.57
CA SER A 12 16.18 8.40 -29.33
C SER A 12 16.80 7.17 -28.66
N LEU A 13 17.26 6.17 -29.43
CA LEU A 13 18.03 5.02 -28.93
C LEU A 13 19.43 5.42 -28.39
N ALA A 14 20.09 6.40 -29.00
CA ALA A 14 21.37 6.93 -28.51
C ALA A 14 21.21 7.79 -27.24
N ALA A 15 20.19 8.65 -27.19
CA ALA A 15 19.89 9.46 -26.01
C ALA A 15 19.50 8.61 -24.79
N THR A 16 18.79 7.50 -25.02
CA THR A 16 18.48 6.52 -23.97
C THR A 16 19.74 5.81 -23.47
N SER A 17 20.72 5.50 -24.32
CA SER A 17 22.00 4.90 -23.91
C SER A 17 22.84 5.80 -22.97
N PHE A 18 22.96 7.10 -23.28
CA PHE A 18 23.66 8.05 -22.41
C PHE A 18 22.91 8.29 -21.08
N GLY A 19 21.58 8.37 -21.12
CA GLY A 19 20.74 8.46 -19.93
C GLY A 19 20.86 7.22 -19.03
N GLN A 20 20.88 6.03 -19.63
CA GLN A 20 21.08 4.76 -18.94
C GLN A 20 22.44 4.67 -18.27
N LYS A 21 23.55 5.08 -18.92
CA LYS A 21 24.89 5.05 -18.31
C LYS A 21 24.98 5.94 -17.07
N LYS A 22 24.38 7.15 -17.11
CA LYS A 22 24.34 8.07 -15.95
C LYS A 22 23.47 7.52 -14.82
N LEU A 23 22.32 6.93 -15.16
CA LEU A 23 21.42 6.29 -14.20
C LEU A 23 22.10 5.07 -13.53
N ILE A 24 22.66 4.16 -14.31
CA ILE A 24 23.38 2.97 -13.82
C ILE A 24 24.55 3.39 -12.91
N LYS A 25 25.34 4.39 -13.30
CA LYS A 25 26.42 4.92 -12.46
C LYS A 25 25.88 5.52 -11.14
N LYS A 26 24.74 6.23 -11.19
CA LYS A 26 24.07 6.74 -9.98
C LYS A 26 23.53 5.62 -9.10
N LEU A 27 23.01 4.54 -9.68
CA LEU A 27 22.48 3.39 -8.96
C LEU A 27 23.59 2.58 -8.28
N LEU A 28 24.69 2.32 -8.98
CA LEU A 28 25.79 1.49 -8.47
C LEU A 28 26.78 2.25 -7.57
N SER A 29 26.82 3.59 -7.62
CA SER A 29 27.78 4.40 -6.84
C SER A 29 27.43 4.46 -5.36
N ASN A 30 28.33 4.08 -4.46
CA ASN A 30 28.14 4.20 -2.99
C ASN A 30 28.14 5.64 -2.44
N LYS A 31 28.42 6.65 -3.28
CA LYS A 31 28.37 8.07 -2.87
C LYS A 31 26.93 8.50 -2.57
N ILE A 32 26.76 9.16 -1.41
CA ILE A 32 25.51 9.78 -1.00
C ILE A 32 25.39 11.13 -1.70
N ASP A 33 24.31 11.34 -2.45
CA ASP A 33 24.00 12.63 -3.07
C ASP A 33 23.21 13.50 -2.09
N THR A 34 23.88 14.47 -1.47
CA THR A 34 23.29 15.40 -0.51
C THR A 34 22.68 16.65 -1.15
N THR A 35 22.72 16.78 -2.49
CA THR A 35 22.29 18.00 -3.19
C THR A 35 20.77 18.26 -3.17
N ARG A 36 19.99 17.40 -2.49
CA ARG A 36 18.51 17.46 -2.38
C ARG A 36 17.81 17.57 -3.75
N LYS A 37 18.47 17.14 -4.83
CA LYS A 37 17.89 17.03 -6.18
C LYS A 37 16.78 15.98 -6.21
N ALA A 38 15.86 16.09 -7.15
CA ALA A 38 14.82 15.10 -7.34
C ALA A 38 15.42 13.72 -7.67
N SER A 39 14.76 12.66 -7.17
CA SER A 39 15.11 11.28 -7.48
C SER A 39 13.94 10.60 -8.15
N PHE A 40 14.27 9.76 -9.13
CA PHE A 40 13.32 9.03 -9.94
C PHE A 40 13.82 7.60 -10.10
N MET A 41 12.94 6.63 -9.86
CA MET A 41 13.22 5.20 -10.03
C MET A 41 12.07 4.54 -10.79
N PRO A 42 12.26 4.23 -12.08
CA PRO A 42 11.35 3.35 -12.81
C PRO A 42 11.70 1.88 -12.54
N ILE A 43 10.68 1.04 -12.34
CA ILE A 43 10.79 -0.40 -12.12
C ILE A 43 9.88 -1.09 -13.12
N PRO A 44 10.40 -1.97 -13.99
CA PRO A 44 9.54 -2.75 -14.86
C PRO A 44 8.67 -3.69 -14.02
N VAL A 45 7.39 -3.75 -14.35
CA VAL A 45 6.49 -4.77 -13.82
C VAL A 45 6.35 -5.82 -14.90
N LEU A 46 6.74 -7.04 -14.60
CA LEU A 46 6.64 -8.19 -15.50
C LEU A 46 6.16 -9.38 -14.69
N GLY A 47 5.22 -10.15 -15.25
CA GLY A 47 4.69 -11.34 -14.58
C GLY A 47 3.96 -12.24 -15.56
N TYR A 48 3.74 -13.48 -15.14
CA TYR A 48 2.89 -14.41 -15.87
C TYR A 48 2.08 -15.23 -14.88
N SER A 49 0.79 -15.41 -15.16
CA SER A 49 -0.04 -16.41 -14.50
C SER A 49 -1.08 -16.96 -15.46
N GLN A 50 -1.63 -18.13 -15.16
CA GLN A 50 -2.71 -18.70 -15.97
C GLN A 50 -3.95 -17.79 -16.04
N GLU A 51 -4.19 -17.02 -14.97
CA GLU A 51 -5.37 -16.16 -14.83
C GLU A 51 -5.22 -14.81 -15.56
N LYS A 52 -4.02 -14.22 -15.48
CA LYS A 52 -3.71 -12.92 -16.09
C LYS A 52 -3.11 -13.03 -17.48
N GLY A 53 -2.57 -14.20 -17.81
CA GLY A 53 -1.59 -14.34 -18.88
C GLY A 53 -0.34 -13.53 -18.56
N PHE A 54 0.35 -13.05 -19.60
CA PHE A 54 1.49 -12.16 -19.43
C PHE A 54 1.03 -10.78 -18.95
N GLU A 55 1.62 -10.28 -17.87
CA GLU A 55 1.45 -8.96 -17.27
C GLU A 55 2.72 -8.13 -17.52
N PHE A 56 2.55 -6.89 -17.98
CA PHE A 56 3.63 -5.95 -18.21
C PHE A 56 3.21 -4.54 -17.77
N GLY A 57 4.17 -3.74 -17.35
CA GLY A 57 3.89 -2.42 -16.82
C GLY A 57 5.10 -1.71 -16.27
N VAL A 58 4.84 -0.62 -15.57
CA VAL A 58 5.84 0.21 -14.92
C VAL A 58 5.36 0.61 -13.52
N GLY A 59 6.21 0.35 -12.54
CA GLY A 59 6.22 1.03 -11.26
C GLY A 59 7.17 2.21 -11.34
N ALA A 60 6.86 3.34 -10.72
CA ALA A 60 7.77 4.48 -10.66
C ALA A 60 7.66 5.18 -9.31
N LEU A 61 8.79 5.60 -8.77
CA LEU A 61 8.87 6.44 -7.57
C LEU A 61 9.62 7.72 -7.91
N TYR A 62 8.95 8.85 -7.74
CA TYR A 62 9.52 10.19 -7.85
C TYR A 62 9.51 10.87 -6.48
N SER A 63 10.63 11.48 -6.10
CA SER A 63 10.80 12.05 -4.76
C SER A 63 11.60 13.35 -4.82
N THR A 64 11.09 14.40 -4.18
CA THR A 64 11.68 15.73 -4.17
C THR A 64 11.34 16.47 -2.86
N PHE A 65 12.08 17.54 -2.58
CA PHE A 65 11.73 18.48 -1.51
C PHE A 65 11.05 19.70 -2.14
N MET A 66 9.98 20.20 -1.51
CA MET A 66 9.29 21.41 -1.97
C MET A 66 10.12 22.65 -1.66
N ASP A 67 10.84 22.63 -0.53
CA ASP A 67 11.89 23.59 -0.22
C ASP A 67 13.24 22.86 -0.13
N LYS A 68 14.11 23.14 -1.11
CA LYS A 68 15.46 22.54 -1.17
C LYS A 68 16.44 23.18 -0.20
N LYS A 69 16.19 24.42 0.24
CA LYS A 69 17.06 25.17 1.15
C LYS A 69 16.77 24.81 2.61
N ASP A 70 15.52 24.54 2.94
CA ASP A 70 15.10 24.06 4.26
C ASP A 70 15.49 22.59 4.46
N THR A 71 16.45 22.33 5.36
CA THR A 71 16.93 20.97 5.66
C THR A 71 15.92 20.15 6.46
N LEU A 72 14.98 20.80 7.15
CA LEU A 72 13.91 20.18 7.92
C LEU A 72 12.67 19.87 7.07
N ASN A 73 12.61 20.35 5.82
CA ASN A 73 11.52 20.02 4.92
C ASN A 73 11.54 18.52 4.58
N ARG A 74 10.41 17.86 4.79
CA ARG A 74 10.20 16.43 4.57
C ARG A 74 10.13 16.13 3.07
N SER A 75 10.44 14.88 2.72
CA SER A 75 10.45 14.43 1.34
C SER A 75 9.02 14.27 0.83
N SER A 76 8.69 14.92 -0.28
CA SER A 76 7.45 14.68 -1.03
C SER A 76 7.66 13.53 -2.01
N ASN A 77 6.79 12.53 -1.98
CA ASN A 77 6.89 11.33 -2.80
C ASN A 77 5.66 11.15 -3.67
N PHE A 78 5.89 10.62 -4.87
CA PHE A 78 4.89 10.34 -5.88
C PHE A 78 5.18 8.95 -6.44
N SER A 79 4.20 8.06 -6.36
CA SER A 79 4.29 6.67 -6.79
C SER A 79 3.29 6.42 -7.90
N LEU A 80 3.74 5.78 -8.98
CA LEU A 80 2.90 5.28 -10.06
C LEU A 80 3.07 3.77 -10.13
N LEU A 81 1.97 3.04 -10.25
CA LEU A 81 1.94 1.65 -10.69
C LEU A 81 0.98 1.58 -11.86
N SER A 82 1.44 1.14 -13.01
CA SER A 82 0.61 0.96 -14.20
C SER A 82 0.94 -0.38 -14.81
N SER A 83 0.04 -1.36 -14.70
CA SER A 83 0.21 -2.68 -15.30
C SER A 83 -1.00 -3.09 -16.14
N PHE A 84 -0.72 -3.85 -17.19
CA PHE A 84 -1.67 -4.39 -18.15
C PHE A 84 -1.34 -5.86 -18.40
N SER A 85 -2.35 -6.65 -18.72
CA SER A 85 -2.16 -8.06 -19.03
C SER A 85 -2.84 -8.46 -20.33
N THR A 86 -2.32 -9.53 -20.93
CA THR A 86 -2.88 -10.15 -22.15
C THR A 86 -4.33 -10.61 -22.01
N LYS A 87 -4.82 -10.84 -20.78
CA LYS A 87 -6.22 -11.16 -20.48
C LYS A 87 -7.09 -9.93 -20.15
N LYS A 88 -6.72 -8.74 -20.64
CA LYS A 88 -7.45 -7.47 -20.48
C LYS A 88 -7.66 -7.02 -19.03
N GLN A 89 -6.77 -7.44 -18.13
CA GLN A 89 -6.72 -6.92 -16.76
C GLN A 89 -5.75 -5.75 -16.69
N TYR A 90 -6.06 -4.75 -15.86
CA TYR A 90 -5.20 -3.60 -15.66
C TYR A 90 -5.25 -3.11 -14.21
N ASN A 91 -4.19 -2.45 -13.77
CA ASN A 91 -4.12 -1.76 -12.50
C ASN A 91 -3.28 -0.50 -12.67
N VAL A 92 -3.93 0.66 -12.58
CA VAL A 92 -3.29 1.97 -12.61
C VAL A 92 -3.55 2.64 -11.27
N LYS A 93 -2.50 2.80 -10.47
CA LYS A 93 -2.50 3.46 -9.17
C LYS A 93 -1.50 4.60 -9.18
N LEU A 94 -1.97 5.81 -8.92
CA LEU A 94 -1.17 6.99 -8.63
C LEU A 94 -1.35 7.33 -7.15
N SER A 95 -0.25 7.54 -6.43
CA SER A 95 -0.29 7.95 -5.03
C SER A 95 0.71 9.06 -4.78
N SER A 96 0.35 10.03 -3.94
CA SER A 96 1.23 11.13 -3.53
C SER A 96 1.21 11.29 -2.00
N ASN A 97 2.35 11.69 -1.45
CA ASN A 97 2.49 12.08 -0.06
C ASN A 97 3.39 13.32 -0.05
N ILE A 98 2.78 14.49 0.07
CA ILE A 98 3.39 15.78 -0.23
C ILE A 98 3.49 16.61 1.04
N TYR A 99 4.71 17.02 1.39
CA TYR A 99 4.96 18.05 2.38
C TYR A 99 5.31 19.36 1.68
N THR A 100 4.48 20.38 1.86
CA THR A 100 4.74 21.71 1.30
C THR A 100 5.88 22.42 2.04
N SER A 101 6.30 23.58 1.56
CA SER A 101 7.39 24.37 2.18
C SER A 101 7.14 24.60 3.67
N LYS A 102 8.21 24.50 4.48
CA LYS A 102 8.16 24.53 5.96
C LYS A 102 7.28 23.44 6.57
N ASN A 103 6.96 22.38 5.82
CA ASN A 103 6.02 21.32 6.20
C ASN A 103 4.64 21.86 6.63
N LYS A 104 4.19 22.98 6.05
CA LYS A 104 2.96 23.66 6.50
C LYS A 104 1.69 22.85 6.22
N PHE A 105 1.68 22.15 5.09
CA PHE A 105 0.61 21.25 4.67
C PHE A 105 1.17 19.88 4.34
N HIS A 106 0.42 18.85 4.71
CA HIS A 106 0.64 17.46 4.37
C HIS A 106 -0.57 16.98 3.54
N LEU A 107 -0.32 16.68 2.26
CA LEU A 107 -1.34 16.21 1.33
C LEU A 107 -1.10 14.74 1.00
N ILE A 108 -2.13 13.91 1.10
CA ILE A 108 -2.07 12.49 0.75
C ILE A 108 -3.14 12.23 -0.30
N GLU A 109 -2.75 11.69 -1.44
CA GLU A 109 -3.66 11.46 -2.55
C GLU A 109 -3.48 10.03 -3.06
N GLU A 110 -4.58 9.35 -3.36
CA GLU A 110 -4.58 8.06 -4.05
C GLU A 110 -5.64 8.10 -5.15
N LEU A 111 -5.24 7.77 -6.37
CA LEU A 111 -6.11 7.58 -7.51
C LEU A 111 -5.87 6.17 -8.05
N GLN A 112 -6.90 5.35 -8.13
CA GLN A 112 -6.77 3.98 -8.60
C GLN A 112 -7.89 3.59 -9.56
N PHE A 113 -7.49 3.04 -10.70
CA PHE A 113 -8.36 2.38 -11.67
C PHE A 113 -7.85 0.97 -11.86
N LYS A 114 -8.67 -0.03 -11.55
CA LYS A 114 -8.26 -1.41 -11.73
C LYS A 114 -9.40 -2.29 -12.21
N ARG A 115 -9.04 -3.29 -13.00
CA ARG A 115 -9.91 -4.39 -13.39
C ARG A 115 -9.14 -5.68 -13.23
N ILE A 116 -9.29 -6.35 -12.10
CA ILE A 116 -8.52 -7.55 -11.74
C ILE A 116 -9.43 -8.61 -11.09
N PRO A 117 -9.20 -9.91 -11.34
CA PRO A 117 -9.83 -10.96 -10.55
C PRO A 117 -9.20 -11.01 -9.17
N PHE A 118 -10.00 -11.39 -8.17
CA PHE A 118 -9.53 -11.75 -6.84
C PHE A 118 -10.27 -13.00 -6.35
N ASN A 119 -9.66 -13.68 -5.38
CA ASN A 119 -10.26 -14.82 -4.72
C ASN A 119 -11.06 -14.35 -3.49
N PHE A 120 -12.35 -14.60 -3.49
CA PHE A 120 -13.24 -14.40 -2.35
C PHE A 120 -13.38 -15.70 -1.57
N TYR A 121 -13.40 -15.63 -0.24
CA TYR A 121 -13.42 -16.82 0.64
C TYR A 121 -14.52 -16.79 1.71
N GLY A 122 -15.32 -15.73 1.74
CA GLY A 122 -16.31 -15.48 2.77
C GLY A 122 -15.93 -14.29 3.65
N LEU A 123 -16.70 -14.11 4.71
CA LEU A 123 -16.48 -13.09 5.74
C LEU A 123 -15.91 -13.76 7.00
N GLY A 124 -15.25 -12.95 7.83
CA GLY A 124 -14.71 -13.35 9.11
C GLY A 124 -13.29 -13.90 9.07
N ASN A 125 -12.87 -14.37 10.24
CA ASN A 125 -11.48 -14.74 10.54
C ASN A 125 -11.14 -16.22 10.29
N ASN A 126 -12.16 -17.04 10.01
CA ASN A 126 -12.05 -18.51 9.91
C ASN A 126 -12.52 -19.04 8.53
N THR A 127 -12.34 -18.24 7.48
CA THR A 127 -12.70 -18.65 6.11
C THR A 127 -11.86 -19.86 5.66
N LEU A 128 -12.43 -20.72 4.80
CA LEU A 128 -11.79 -21.96 4.34
C LEU A 128 -11.35 -21.86 2.88
N GLN A 129 -10.26 -22.52 2.51
CA GLN A 129 -9.71 -22.47 1.15
C GLN A 129 -10.67 -23.10 0.15
N THR A 130 -11.47 -24.07 0.58
CA THR A 130 -12.54 -24.71 -0.21
C THR A 130 -13.64 -23.73 -0.63
N ASN A 131 -13.76 -22.59 0.05
CA ASN A 131 -14.71 -21.54 -0.29
C ASN A 131 -14.17 -20.56 -1.35
N GLU A 132 -13.01 -20.83 -1.95
CA GLU A 132 -12.43 -19.98 -2.99
C GLU A 132 -13.42 -19.77 -4.14
N ASN A 133 -13.81 -18.51 -4.35
CA ASN A 133 -14.65 -18.07 -5.45
C ASN A 133 -13.95 -16.94 -6.19
N LYS A 134 -13.73 -17.10 -7.49
CA LYS A 134 -13.10 -16.07 -8.32
C LYS A 134 -14.11 -14.99 -8.69
N VAL A 135 -13.81 -13.75 -8.32
CA VAL A 135 -14.66 -12.58 -8.59
C VAL A 135 -13.84 -11.55 -9.35
N LEU A 136 -14.41 -10.99 -10.42
CA LEU A 136 -13.80 -9.87 -11.14
C LEU A 136 -14.21 -8.56 -10.46
N GLU A 137 -13.23 -7.77 -10.03
CA GLU A 137 -13.43 -6.41 -9.53
C GLU A 137 -13.12 -5.40 -10.64
N ASN A 138 -14.04 -4.48 -10.89
CA ASN A 138 -13.78 -3.24 -11.60
C ASN A 138 -13.96 -2.09 -10.62
N GLN A 139 -12.88 -1.33 -10.39
CA GLN A 139 -12.84 -0.29 -9.36
C GLN A 139 -12.30 1.01 -9.93
N PHE A 140 -12.97 2.09 -9.56
CA PHE A 140 -12.43 3.44 -9.56
C PHE A 140 -12.39 3.94 -8.12
N ARG A 141 -11.27 4.50 -7.69
CA ARG A 141 -11.08 5.04 -6.34
C ARG A 141 -10.29 6.33 -6.42
N ILE A 142 -10.74 7.32 -5.67
CA ILE A 142 -9.98 8.53 -5.35
C ILE A 142 -10.07 8.79 -3.84
N LEU A 143 -8.93 8.99 -3.18
CA LEU A 143 -8.83 9.35 -1.77
C LEU A 143 -7.94 10.58 -1.66
N LEU A 144 -8.37 11.58 -0.90
CA LEU A 144 -7.69 12.87 -0.74
C LEU A 144 -7.72 13.25 0.74
N ASP A 145 -6.55 13.43 1.34
CA ASP A 145 -6.40 14.04 2.65
C ASP A 145 -5.61 15.34 2.52
N ALA A 146 -6.12 16.41 3.12
CA ALA A 146 -5.44 17.69 3.21
C ALA A 146 -5.31 18.09 4.68
N GLU A 147 -4.09 17.99 5.20
CA GLU A 147 -3.78 18.27 6.60
C GLU A 147 -2.89 19.52 6.72
N LYS A 148 -3.15 20.35 7.72
CA LYS A 148 -2.39 21.57 8.02
C LYS A 148 -1.66 21.40 9.34
N SER A 149 -0.38 21.78 9.38
CA SER A 149 0.35 21.86 10.63
C SER A 149 -0.12 23.08 11.44
N LEU A 150 -0.66 22.81 12.63
CA LEU A 150 -1.16 23.85 13.56
C LEU A 150 -0.18 24.11 14.70
N ILE A 151 0.46 23.04 15.17
CA ILE A 151 1.53 23.04 16.18
C ILE A 151 2.66 22.12 15.68
N PRO A 152 3.89 22.24 16.20
CA PRO A 152 5.01 21.43 15.75
C PRO A 152 4.68 19.93 15.74
N PHE A 153 5.00 19.26 14.64
CA PHE A 153 4.80 17.82 14.40
C PHE A 153 3.34 17.33 14.31
N THR A 154 2.35 18.18 14.59
CA THR A 154 0.93 17.81 14.50
C THR A 154 0.29 18.38 13.25
N TYR A 155 -0.49 17.57 12.56
CA TYR A 155 -1.32 17.98 11.44
C TYR A 155 -2.78 17.65 11.73
N THR A 156 -3.68 18.55 11.34
CA THR A 156 -5.12 18.36 11.41
C THR A 156 -5.70 18.68 10.06
N GLY A 157 -6.59 17.83 9.57
CA GLY A 157 -7.05 17.90 8.19
C GLY A 157 -8.45 17.39 7.95
N VAL A 158 -8.85 17.53 6.69
CA VAL A 158 -10.08 16.98 6.14
C VAL A 158 -9.74 15.86 5.17
N SER A 159 -10.68 14.94 5.03
CA SER A 159 -10.55 13.74 4.22
C SER A 159 -11.76 13.62 3.29
N LEU A 160 -11.50 13.38 2.01
CA LEU A 160 -12.51 13.14 0.99
C LEU A 160 -12.19 11.85 0.26
N GLY A 161 -13.20 11.06 -0.08
CA GLY A 161 -13.00 9.85 -0.87
C GLY A 161 -14.19 9.57 -1.76
N PHE A 162 -13.94 9.05 -2.95
CA PHE A 162 -14.99 8.50 -3.80
C PHE A 162 -14.53 7.16 -4.35
N GLU A 163 -15.40 6.17 -4.25
CA GLU A 163 -15.13 4.82 -4.73
C GLU A 163 -16.32 4.32 -5.54
N HIS A 164 -16.06 3.67 -6.65
CA HIS A 164 -17.06 2.99 -7.45
C HIS A 164 -16.59 1.56 -7.74
N TYR A 165 -17.46 0.60 -7.46
CA TYR A 165 -17.21 -0.82 -7.65
C TYR A 165 -18.25 -1.42 -8.59
N LYS A 166 -17.79 -2.36 -9.40
CA LYS A 166 -18.63 -3.33 -10.08
C LYS A 166 -17.97 -4.70 -9.99
N PHE A 167 -18.75 -5.69 -9.57
CA PHE A 167 -18.26 -7.06 -9.49
C PHE A 167 -18.90 -7.96 -10.54
N THR A 168 -18.20 -9.01 -10.92
CA THR A 168 -18.75 -10.07 -11.78
C THR A 168 -18.27 -11.39 -11.24
N ASP A 169 -19.20 -12.21 -10.78
CA ASP A 169 -18.90 -13.57 -10.35
C ASP A 169 -18.48 -14.42 -11.54
N ARG A 170 -17.35 -15.12 -11.41
CA ARG A 170 -16.84 -16.05 -12.42
C ARG A 170 -16.95 -17.51 -11.99
N GLY A 171 -17.40 -17.79 -10.76
CA GLY A 171 -17.68 -19.12 -10.26
C GLY A 171 -19.18 -19.32 -10.10
N SER A 172 -19.85 -19.96 -11.07
CA SER A 172 -21.26 -20.32 -10.91
C SER A 172 -21.45 -21.19 -9.67
N ASN A 173 -22.30 -20.76 -8.72
CA ASN A 173 -22.68 -21.45 -7.48
C ASN A 173 -21.68 -21.41 -6.31
N GLY A 174 -20.66 -20.54 -6.34
CA GLY A 174 -19.78 -20.35 -5.19
C GLY A 174 -20.42 -19.53 -4.06
N ILE A 175 -19.76 -19.50 -2.90
CA ILE A 175 -20.25 -18.79 -1.71
C ILE A 175 -20.53 -17.30 -1.95
N PHE A 176 -19.88 -16.67 -2.94
CA PHE A 176 -20.12 -15.27 -3.27
C PHE A 176 -21.54 -15.07 -3.79
N ALA A 177 -22.03 -15.99 -4.63
CA ALA A 177 -23.40 -15.96 -5.12
C ALA A 177 -24.41 -16.36 -4.04
N THR A 178 -24.13 -17.40 -3.25
CA THR A 178 -25.13 -18.07 -2.42
C THR A 178 -25.27 -17.56 -0.99
N ASP A 179 -24.22 -16.99 -0.39
CA ASP A 179 -24.27 -16.56 1.01
C ASP A 179 -25.09 -15.25 1.16
N PRO A 180 -26.18 -15.23 1.94
CA PRO A 180 -27.03 -14.05 2.14
C PRO A 180 -26.38 -12.99 3.05
N ALA A 181 -25.34 -13.33 3.82
CA ALA A 181 -24.60 -12.37 4.66
C ALA A 181 -23.78 -11.39 3.81
N ILE A 182 -23.41 -11.77 2.58
CA ILE A 182 -22.64 -10.94 1.66
C ILE A 182 -23.55 -9.87 1.05
N LYS A 183 -23.36 -8.62 1.45
CA LYS A 183 -24.10 -7.46 0.93
C LYS A 183 -23.31 -6.73 -0.16
N GLY A 184 -24.02 -6.12 -1.12
CA GLY A 184 -23.42 -5.31 -2.19
C GLY A 184 -22.67 -6.11 -3.26
N LYS A 185 -23.17 -7.31 -3.62
CA LYS A 185 -22.55 -8.22 -4.61
C LYS A 185 -22.38 -7.59 -5.99
N ASP A 186 -23.26 -6.69 -6.40
CA ASP A 186 -23.17 -6.01 -7.70
C ASP A 186 -22.19 -4.83 -7.71
N GLY A 187 -21.76 -4.39 -6.53
CA GLY A 187 -20.98 -3.18 -6.34
C GLY A 187 -21.84 -1.95 -6.06
N GLY A 188 -21.26 -0.76 -6.20
CA GLY A 188 -21.91 0.48 -5.85
C GLY A 188 -20.93 1.65 -5.78
N SER A 189 -21.48 2.86 -5.64
CA SER A 189 -20.70 4.09 -5.44
C SER A 189 -20.74 4.51 -3.97
N VAL A 190 -19.63 5.07 -3.49
CA VAL A 190 -19.48 5.53 -2.11
C VAL A 190 -18.75 6.85 -2.10
N LEU A 191 -19.28 7.83 -1.36
CA LEU A 191 -18.63 9.11 -1.09
C LEU A 191 -18.31 9.18 0.40
N TYR A 192 -17.05 9.47 0.72
CA TYR A 192 -16.54 9.66 2.07
C TYR A 192 -16.23 11.13 2.33
N ILE A 193 -16.66 11.61 3.50
CA ILE A 193 -16.28 12.91 4.03
C ILE A 193 -15.81 12.69 5.46
N GLY A 194 -14.67 13.28 5.82
CA GLY A 194 -14.03 12.98 7.09
C GLY A 194 -13.02 14.01 7.55
N VAL A 195 -12.40 13.66 8.66
CA VAL A 195 -11.34 14.43 9.33
C VAL A 195 -10.18 13.53 9.70
N SER A 196 -9.00 14.10 9.78
CA SER A 196 -7.79 13.39 10.19
C SER A 196 -6.95 14.22 11.15
N GLN A 197 -6.21 13.50 12.00
CA GLN A 197 -5.20 14.07 12.86
C GLN A 197 -3.97 13.18 12.88
N SER A 198 -2.80 13.78 12.72
CA SER A 198 -1.52 13.08 12.76
C SER A 198 -0.50 13.79 13.63
N TYR A 199 0.39 13.01 14.23
CA TYR A 199 1.55 13.47 15.00
C TYR A 199 2.78 12.70 14.52
N ASP A 200 3.75 13.40 13.92
CA ASP A 200 4.89 12.79 13.26
C ASP A 200 6.21 13.45 13.68
N THR A 201 6.96 12.73 14.53
CA THR A 201 8.31 13.09 14.99
C THR A 201 9.40 12.26 14.34
N ARG A 202 9.06 11.43 13.34
CA ARG A 202 10.03 10.60 12.62
C ARG A 202 11.08 11.47 11.97
N ASN A 203 12.33 11.03 12.04
CA ASN A 203 13.45 11.70 11.40
C ASN A 203 13.42 11.63 9.87
N SER A 204 12.69 10.68 9.30
CA SER A 204 12.48 10.51 7.86
C SER A 204 11.12 9.88 7.64
N ASN A 205 10.42 10.30 6.59
CA ASN A 205 9.16 9.69 6.16
C ASN A 205 9.35 8.50 5.20
N ASN A 206 10.57 8.28 4.69
CA ASN A 206 10.87 7.20 3.72
C ASN A 206 11.56 6.00 4.37
N TYR A 207 12.50 6.27 5.28
CA TYR A 207 13.22 5.26 6.04
C TYR A 207 13.42 5.76 7.48
N PRO A 208 12.35 5.68 8.31
CA PRO A 208 12.43 6.12 9.69
C PRO A 208 13.43 5.25 10.47
N THR A 209 14.32 5.90 11.23
CA THR A 209 15.25 5.21 12.14
C THR A 209 15.06 5.62 13.60
N LYS A 210 14.36 6.72 13.83
CA LYS A 210 14.03 7.24 15.16
C LYS A 210 12.73 8.05 15.09
N GLY A 211 11.95 7.96 16.16
CA GLY A 211 10.79 8.83 16.40
C GLY A 211 9.47 8.10 16.19
N PHE A 212 8.39 8.82 16.45
CA PHE A 212 7.04 8.31 16.53
C PHE A 212 6.17 8.85 15.40
N PHE A 213 5.24 8.04 14.92
CA PHE A 213 4.15 8.43 14.04
C PHE A 213 2.83 7.92 14.59
N GLY A 214 1.85 8.80 14.71
CA GLY A 214 0.47 8.45 15.00
C GLY A 214 -0.45 9.15 14.02
N ARG A 215 -1.43 8.45 13.48
CA ARG A 215 -2.48 9.05 12.65
C ARG A 215 -3.81 8.39 12.93
N ALA A 216 -4.83 9.19 13.18
CA ALA A 216 -6.22 8.77 13.28
C ALA A 216 -7.04 9.50 12.22
N SER A 217 -7.96 8.80 11.56
CA SER A 217 -8.91 9.40 10.63
C SER A 217 -10.30 8.81 10.85
N TYR A 218 -11.30 9.68 10.79
CA TYR A 218 -12.72 9.32 10.78
C TYR A 218 -13.32 9.77 9.44
N GLN A 219 -14.02 8.88 8.75
CA GLN A 219 -14.78 9.23 7.55
C GLN A 219 -16.20 8.67 7.64
N TYR A 220 -17.17 9.44 7.18
CA TYR A 220 -18.56 9.05 7.07
C TYR A 220 -18.97 8.98 5.60
N ALA A 221 -19.71 7.95 5.23
CA ALA A 221 -20.37 7.80 3.95
C ALA A 221 -21.89 7.78 4.13
N PRO A 222 -22.58 8.88 3.80
CA PRO A 222 -24.03 8.91 3.76
C PRO A 222 -24.57 8.07 2.60
N ASN A 223 -25.83 7.63 2.73
CA ASN A 223 -26.55 7.03 1.64
C ASN A 223 -26.94 8.11 0.60
N LEU A 224 -26.19 8.21 -0.49
CA LEU A 224 -26.38 9.27 -1.51
C LEU A 224 -26.67 8.74 -2.92
N PHE A 225 -26.37 7.48 -3.21
CA PHE A 225 -26.44 6.95 -4.57
C PHE A 225 -27.65 6.02 -4.72
N SER A 226 -28.31 6.07 -5.88
CA SER A 226 -29.36 5.10 -6.19
C SER A 226 -28.77 3.69 -6.20
N GLY A 227 -29.40 2.77 -5.46
CA GLY A 227 -28.93 1.39 -5.30
C GLY A 227 -27.94 1.16 -4.17
N SER A 228 -27.49 2.20 -3.44
CA SER A 228 -26.89 2.02 -2.11
C SER A 228 -27.98 2.03 -1.06
N ASP A 229 -28.09 0.98 -0.25
CA ASP A 229 -28.97 0.93 0.94
C ASP A 229 -28.13 0.74 2.20
N PHE A 230 -27.09 1.57 2.33
CA PHE A 230 -26.18 1.55 3.48
C PHE A 230 -25.65 2.96 3.76
N SER A 231 -25.33 3.20 5.02
CA SER A 231 -24.47 4.28 5.46
C SER A 231 -23.36 3.68 6.32
N VAL A 232 -22.15 4.21 6.20
CA VAL A 232 -21.01 3.66 6.95
C VAL A 232 -20.12 4.75 7.53
N SER A 233 -19.66 4.52 8.75
CA SER A 233 -18.56 5.25 9.37
C SER A 233 -17.33 4.36 9.39
N GLN A 234 -16.18 4.90 8.99
CA GLN A 234 -14.90 4.20 9.10
C GLN A 234 -13.93 4.99 9.98
N ILE A 235 -13.21 4.25 10.82
CA ILE A 235 -12.11 4.78 11.63
C ILE A 235 -10.85 4.01 11.28
N LYS A 236 -9.77 4.73 11.01
CA LYS A 236 -8.42 4.15 10.82
C LYS A 236 -7.47 4.78 11.82
N VAL A 237 -6.68 3.95 12.49
CA VAL A 237 -5.64 4.38 13.42
C VAL A 237 -4.35 3.65 13.06
N THR A 238 -3.28 4.40 12.82
CA THR A 238 -1.93 3.88 12.61
C THR A 238 -1.03 4.46 13.69
N ILE A 239 -0.23 3.60 14.31
CA ILE A 239 0.78 4.00 15.31
C ILE A 239 2.07 3.28 14.98
N SER A 240 3.17 4.01 14.87
CA SER A 240 4.49 3.45 14.64
C SER A 240 5.52 4.14 15.50
N ASN A 241 6.52 3.40 15.97
CA ASN A 241 7.66 3.98 16.66
C ASN A 241 8.96 3.27 16.27
N PHE A 242 10.05 4.04 16.27
CA PHE A 242 11.35 3.58 15.81
C PHE A 242 12.43 3.91 16.83
N TRP A 243 13.21 2.90 17.18
CA TRP A 243 14.33 3.00 18.12
C TRP A 243 15.63 2.56 17.45
N PRO A 244 16.66 3.43 17.41
CA PRO A 244 17.99 3.03 16.98
C PRO A 244 18.63 2.18 18.10
N LEU A 245 18.75 0.87 17.88
CA LEU A 245 19.39 -0.05 18.83
C LEU A 245 20.91 0.00 18.73
N ALA A 246 21.43 0.25 17.52
CA ALA A 246 22.85 0.49 17.24
C ALA A 246 22.99 1.39 16.00
N ARG A 247 24.22 1.78 15.64
CA ARG A 247 24.51 2.69 14.50
C ARG A 247 23.80 2.30 13.19
N HIS A 248 23.65 1.00 12.94
CA HIS A 248 23.06 0.46 11.72
C HIS A 248 21.84 -0.43 11.98
N LEU A 249 21.39 -0.54 13.24
CA LEU A 249 20.34 -1.45 13.66
C LEU A 249 19.17 -0.65 14.26
N VAL A 250 17.98 -0.84 13.72
CA VAL A 250 16.75 -0.15 14.13
C VAL A 250 15.68 -1.18 14.44
N LEU A 251 14.98 -1.00 15.55
CA LEU A 251 13.71 -1.66 15.82
C LEU A 251 12.57 -0.70 15.42
N GLY A 252 11.72 -1.13 14.50
CA GLY A 252 10.46 -0.47 14.18
C GLY A 252 9.30 -1.31 14.68
N VAL A 253 8.31 -0.69 15.31
CA VAL A 253 7.04 -1.33 15.68
C VAL A 253 5.90 -0.54 15.05
N ASN A 254 4.91 -1.24 14.52
CA ASN A 254 3.72 -0.68 13.89
C ASN A 254 2.45 -1.38 14.38
N GLY A 255 1.42 -0.60 14.68
CA GLY A 255 0.07 -1.06 14.94
C GLY A 255 -0.91 -0.37 13.99
N PHE A 256 -1.90 -1.12 13.52
CA PHE A 256 -2.95 -0.59 12.68
C PHE A 256 -4.31 -1.17 13.08
N TYR A 257 -5.26 -0.28 13.25
CA TYR A 257 -6.66 -0.58 13.50
C TYR A 257 -7.53 0.05 12.42
N HIS A 258 -8.45 -0.71 11.87
CA HIS A 258 -9.42 -0.23 10.88
C HIS A 258 -10.77 -0.87 11.17
N THR A 259 -11.78 -0.02 11.33
CA THR A 259 -13.15 -0.46 11.59
C THR A 259 -14.12 0.24 10.65
N VAL A 260 -15.15 -0.49 10.22
CA VAL A 260 -16.26 0.00 9.40
C VAL A 260 -17.57 -0.37 10.10
N GLN A 261 -18.37 0.64 10.38
CA GLN A 261 -19.57 0.57 11.20
C GLN A 261 -20.76 1.09 10.40
N GLY A 262 -21.88 0.38 10.43
CA GLY A 262 -23.07 0.76 9.69
C GLY A 262 -24.02 -0.40 9.46
N SER A 263 -25.25 -0.10 9.06
CA SER A 263 -26.21 -1.11 8.61
C SER A 263 -25.94 -1.53 7.17
N ASN A 264 -26.25 -2.78 6.82
CA ASN A 264 -26.13 -3.32 5.46
C ASN A 264 -24.76 -3.09 4.79
N THR A 265 -23.69 -3.08 5.58
CA THR A 265 -22.34 -2.75 5.11
C THR A 265 -21.92 -3.69 3.96
N PRO A 266 -21.64 -3.15 2.76
CA PRO A 266 -21.18 -3.97 1.65
C PRO A 266 -19.84 -4.65 1.92
N PHE A 267 -19.69 -5.88 1.43
CA PHE A 267 -18.50 -6.70 1.68
C PHE A 267 -17.18 -6.05 1.21
N TYR A 268 -17.27 -5.19 0.19
CA TYR A 268 -16.13 -4.54 -0.45
C TYR A 268 -15.60 -3.34 0.36
N LEU A 269 -16.36 -2.88 1.36
CA LEU A 269 -15.91 -1.84 2.30
C LEU A 269 -15.23 -2.42 3.53
N LEU A 270 -15.43 -3.71 3.81
CA LEU A 270 -14.89 -4.35 4.99
C LEU A 270 -13.35 -4.35 4.99
N PRO A 271 -12.71 -3.99 6.12
CA PRO A 271 -11.28 -4.15 6.32
C PRO A 271 -10.77 -5.54 5.91
N GLN A 272 -9.61 -5.59 5.26
CA GLN A 272 -9.00 -6.82 4.75
C GLN A 272 -7.64 -7.05 5.38
N LEU A 273 -7.41 -8.28 5.86
CA LEU A 273 -6.11 -8.68 6.38
C LEU A 273 -5.14 -9.05 5.24
N GLY A 274 -3.88 -8.67 5.41
CA GLY A 274 -2.78 -9.01 4.51
C GLY A 274 -2.59 -8.01 3.37
N ASN A 275 -1.38 -7.54 3.18
CA ASN A 275 -0.89 -6.85 1.99
C ASN A 275 0.66 -6.87 1.99
N ASP A 276 1.30 -6.03 1.18
CA ASP A 276 2.76 -5.92 1.12
C ASP A 276 3.36 -5.02 2.21
N GLU A 277 2.55 -4.24 2.93
CA GLU A 277 2.96 -3.36 4.04
C GLU A 277 2.82 -4.04 5.40
N MET A 278 1.83 -4.92 5.57
CA MET A 278 1.44 -5.47 6.85
C MET A 278 0.77 -6.84 6.70
N MET A 279 0.99 -7.72 7.69
CA MET A 279 0.51 -9.11 7.61
C MET A 279 0.94 -9.80 6.31
N ARG A 280 2.20 -9.58 5.90
CA ARG A 280 2.82 -10.22 4.72
C ARG A 280 2.74 -11.74 4.86
N GLY A 281 2.58 -12.43 3.74
CA GLY A 281 2.39 -13.87 3.66
C GLY A 281 0.92 -14.27 3.53
N TYR A 282 -0.02 -13.38 3.85
CA TYR A 282 -1.45 -13.61 3.65
C TYR A 282 -1.92 -13.02 2.33
N TYR A 283 -2.75 -13.79 1.61
CA TYR A 283 -3.47 -13.25 0.45
C TYR A 283 -4.44 -12.16 0.90
N ARG A 284 -4.29 -10.95 0.37
CA ARG A 284 -5.12 -9.79 0.74
C ARG A 284 -6.60 -10.11 0.54
N GLY A 285 -7.37 -9.95 1.62
CA GLY A 285 -8.81 -10.20 1.60
C GLY A 285 -9.20 -11.68 1.72
N ARG A 286 -8.25 -12.57 2.04
CA ARG A 286 -8.54 -13.93 2.54
C ARG A 286 -9.45 -13.89 3.75
N PHE A 287 -9.17 -12.94 4.65
CA PHE A 287 -9.97 -12.63 5.83
C PHE A 287 -10.40 -11.17 5.75
N ARG A 288 -11.68 -10.92 6.01
CA ARG A 288 -12.28 -9.59 6.03
C ARG A 288 -13.45 -9.55 6.99
N ASP A 289 -13.59 -8.47 7.72
CA ASP A 289 -14.70 -8.29 8.66
C ASP A 289 -14.83 -6.82 9.04
N GLN A 290 -15.83 -6.48 9.87
CA GLN A 290 -16.13 -5.11 10.32
C GLN A 290 -14.95 -4.44 11.02
N ASN A 291 -14.14 -5.20 11.75
CA ASN A 291 -12.96 -4.71 12.45
C ASN A 291 -11.71 -5.46 11.99
N LEU A 292 -10.58 -4.76 11.91
CA LEU A 292 -9.25 -5.29 11.68
C LEU A 292 -8.30 -4.66 12.69
N ILE A 293 -7.58 -5.49 13.44
CA ILE A 293 -6.47 -5.07 14.28
C ILE A 293 -5.22 -5.85 13.90
N THR A 294 -4.08 -5.17 13.85
CA THR A 294 -2.81 -5.75 13.45
C THR A 294 -1.65 -5.06 14.17
N GLY A 295 -0.59 -5.82 14.40
CA GLY A 295 0.67 -5.32 14.94
C GLY A 295 1.84 -6.04 14.29
N GLN A 296 2.93 -5.33 14.03
CA GLN A 296 4.17 -5.93 13.53
C GLN A 296 5.40 -5.20 14.06
N ALA A 297 6.50 -5.93 14.15
CA ALA A 297 7.82 -5.43 14.47
C ALA A 297 8.81 -5.81 13.36
N GLU A 298 9.72 -4.90 13.02
CA GLU A 298 10.83 -5.12 12.09
C GLU A 298 12.14 -4.76 12.77
N LEU A 299 13.09 -5.69 12.69
CA LEU A 299 14.49 -5.42 12.99
C LEU A 299 15.22 -5.12 11.67
N ARG A 300 15.64 -3.87 11.50
CA ARG A 300 16.23 -3.36 10.25
C ARG A 300 17.73 -3.16 10.43
N TYR A 301 18.53 -3.83 9.61
CA TYR A 301 19.99 -3.71 9.62
C TYR A 301 20.52 -3.17 8.29
N ARG A 302 20.98 -1.92 8.29
CA ARG A 302 21.54 -1.22 7.12
C ARG A 302 23.07 -1.23 7.16
N PHE A 303 23.67 -2.35 6.75
CA PHE A 303 25.11 -2.58 6.80
C PHE A 303 25.90 -1.80 5.74
N MET A 304 25.24 -1.31 4.68
CA MET A 304 25.84 -0.43 3.68
C MET A 304 24.87 0.70 3.31
N ASN A 305 25.38 1.78 2.72
CA ASN A 305 24.55 2.90 2.25
C ASN A 305 23.42 2.43 1.32
N ARG A 306 23.66 1.41 0.49
CA ARG A 306 22.71 0.90 -0.51
C ARG A 306 22.07 -0.42 -0.16
N PHE A 307 22.53 -1.12 0.86
CA PHE A 307 22.02 -2.44 1.18
C PHE A 307 21.62 -2.53 2.64
N GLY A 308 20.47 -3.17 2.85
CA GLY A 308 20.00 -3.53 4.17
C GLY A 308 19.26 -4.86 4.12
N VAL A 309 19.09 -5.44 5.30
CA VAL A 309 18.25 -6.61 5.52
C VAL A 309 17.28 -6.33 6.65
N VAL A 310 16.15 -7.02 6.63
CA VAL A 310 15.16 -6.97 7.70
C VAL A 310 14.76 -8.38 8.10
N ALA A 311 14.46 -8.54 9.39
CA ALA A 311 13.67 -9.65 9.90
C ALA A 311 12.41 -9.06 10.55
N PHE A 312 11.26 -9.69 10.35
CA PHE A 312 10.00 -9.16 10.85
C PHE A 312 9.06 -10.24 11.34
N ALA A 313 8.23 -9.86 12.30
CA ALA A 313 7.15 -10.67 12.82
C ALA A 313 5.95 -9.78 13.14
N GLY A 314 4.76 -10.33 13.04
CA GLY A 314 3.52 -9.62 13.29
C GLY A 314 2.37 -10.56 13.55
N THR A 315 1.25 -9.98 13.93
CA THR A 315 0.02 -10.69 14.20
C THR A 315 -1.17 -9.79 13.87
N GLY A 316 -2.29 -10.40 13.52
CA GLY A 316 -3.48 -9.65 13.16
C GLY A 316 -4.74 -10.49 13.13
N ARG A 317 -5.87 -9.82 13.19
CA ARG A 317 -7.18 -10.45 13.23
C ARG A 317 -8.24 -9.54 12.63
N VAL A 318 -9.17 -10.15 11.91
CA VAL A 318 -10.46 -9.52 11.61
C VAL A 318 -11.53 -10.06 12.56
N PHE A 319 -12.53 -9.26 12.90
CA PHE A 319 -13.59 -9.69 13.81
C PHE A 319 -14.86 -8.84 13.65
N GLU A 320 -15.99 -9.45 13.99
CA GLU A 320 -17.30 -8.79 14.01
C GLU A 320 -17.48 -7.94 15.27
N ASN A 321 -18.46 -7.04 15.25
CA ASN A 321 -18.81 -6.27 16.43
C ASN A 321 -19.30 -7.15 17.59
N GLY A 322 -18.84 -6.87 18.80
CA GLY A 322 -19.17 -7.63 20.01
C GLY A 322 -18.24 -8.81 20.30
N ASP A 323 -17.34 -9.17 19.38
CA ASP A 323 -16.33 -10.18 19.61
C ASP A 323 -15.06 -9.57 20.25
N PHE A 324 -14.99 -9.66 21.57
CA PHE A 324 -13.85 -9.19 22.38
C PHE A 324 -12.82 -10.29 22.68
N SER A 325 -12.90 -11.44 22.01
CA SER A 325 -11.96 -12.53 22.25
C SER A 325 -10.51 -12.08 21.97
N LEU A 326 -9.53 -12.68 22.65
CA LEU A 326 -8.11 -12.53 22.27
C LEU A 326 -7.62 -13.72 21.43
N GLN A 327 -8.51 -14.64 21.06
CA GLN A 327 -8.19 -15.80 20.23
C GLN A 327 -8.23 -15.43 18.74
N GLY A 328 -7.75 -16.32 17.87
CA GLY A 328 -7.84 -16.14 16.42
C GLY A 328 -6.84 -15.15 15.81
N PHE A 329 -5.89 -14.64 16.58
CA PHE A 329 -4.79 -13.86 16.03
C PHE A 329 -3.92 -14.70 15.11
N LYS A 330 -3.73 -14.22 13.88
CA LYS A 330 -3.00 -14.89 12.81
C LYS A 330 -1.56 -14.42 12.82
N PRO A 331 -0.56 -15.33 12.92
CA PRO A 331 0.85 -14.93 12.93
C PRO A 331 1.37 -14.64 11.52
N SER A 332 2.33 -13.72 11.39
CA SER A 332 3.08 -13.43 10.17
C SER A 332 4.55 -13.27 10.55
N PHE A 333 5.46 -13.89 9.82
CA PHE A 333 6.90 -13.66 10.01
C PHE A 333 7.65 -13.85 8.70
N GLY A 334 8.79 -13.18 8.59
CA GLY A 334 9.56 -13.19 7.36
C GLY A 334 10.84 -12.40 7.45
N ALA A 335 11.51 -12.31 6.31
CA ALA A 335 12.75 -11.57 6.14
C ALA A 335 12.79 -10.95 4.74
N GLY A 336 13.65 -9.96 4.58
CA GLY A 336 13.79 -9.33 3.28
C GLY A 336 15.04 -8.49 3.09
N GLY A 337 15.36 -8.24 1.83
CA GLY A 337 16.45 -7.37 1.40
C GLY A 337 15.94 -5.96 1.07
N ARG A 338 16.83 -4.98 1.21
CA ARG A 338 16.63 -3.59 0.80
C ARG A 338 17.74 -3.15 -0.12
N TYR A 339 17.36 -2.54 -1.23
CA TYR A 339 18.27 -1.81 -2.10
C TYR A 339 17.89 -0.33 -2.13
N PHE A 340 18.74 0.53 -1.55
CA PHE A 340 18.52 1.97 -1.53
C PHE A 340 19.06 2.60 -2.79
N PHE A 341 18.16 3.04 -3.67
CA PHE A 341 18.54 3.73 -4.90
C PHE A 341 18.85 5.21 -4.65
N ASP A 342 18.25 5.80 -3.61
CA ASP A 342 18.63 7.11 -3.07
C ASP A 342 18.93 6.98 -1.57
N PRO A 343 20.20 6.74 -1.20
CA PRO A 343 20.61 6.60 0.20
C PRO A 343 20.32 7.81 1.08
N ALA A 344 20.34 9.03 0.51
CA ALA A 344 20.16 10.29 1.24
C ALA A 344 18.71 10.50 1.63
N LYS A 345 17.78 10.19 0.72
CA LYS A 345 16.35 10.25 0.99
C LYS A 345 15.79 8.98 1.64
N GLY A 346 16.58 7.91 1.72
CA GLY A 346 16.13 6.63 2.28
C GLY A 346 15.14 5.90 1.37
N LEU A 347 15.21 6.10 0.05
CA LEU A 347 14.31 5.43 -0.89
C LEU A 347 14.86 4.05 -1.25
N SER A 348 14.06 3.02 -0.99
CA SER A 348 14.43 1.62 -1.18
C SER A 348 13.51 0.88 -2.14
N ILE A 349 14.06 -0.16 -2.77
CA ILE A 349 13.34 -1.30 -3.32
C ILE A 349 13.45 -2.42 -2.30
N ARG A 350 12.34 -3.11 -2.06
CA ARG A 350 12.19 -4.13 -1.05
C ARG A 350 11.88 -5.47 -1.70
N LEU A 351 12.57 -6.50 -1.24
CA LEU A 351 12.32 -7.90 -1.58
C LEU A 351 12.04 -8.65 -0.28
N ASP A 352 10.77 -8.99 -0.02
CA ASP A 352 10.37 -9.68 1.21
C ASP A 352 9.83 -11.07 0.88
N TYR A 353 10.16 -12.05 1.72
CA TYR A 353 9.45 -13.32 1.79
C TYR A 353 8.84 -13.47 3.18
N ALA A 354 7.57 -13.83 3.23
CA ALA A 354 6.83 -14.00 4.47
C ALA A 354 6.01 -15.26 4.46
N VAL A 355 5.83 -15.83 5.66
CA VAL A 355 4.99 -16.98 5.92
C VAL A 355 3.97 -16.64 7.01
N GLY A 356 2.78 -17.21 6.86
CA GLY A 356 1.69 -17.09 7.81
C GLY A 356 1.29 -18.43 8.41
N GLU A 357 0.04 -18.50 8.84
CA GLU A 357 -0.56 -19.69 9.41
C GLU A 357 -0.61 -20.85 8.41
N LYS A 358 -0.69 -22.06 8.98
CA LYS A 358 -0.96 -23.29 8.24
C LYS A 358 -2.19 -23.92 8.88
N LEU A 359 -3.35 -23.70 8.26
CA LEU A 359 -4.59 -24.35 8.69
C LEU A 359 -4.55 -25.85 8.34
N PRO A 360 -5.25 -26.71 9.11
CA PRO A 360 -5.42 -28.11 8.75
C PRO A 360 -5.98 -28.23 7.33
N HIS A 361 -5.43 -29.16 6.54
CA HIS A 361 -5.83 -29.41 5.15
C HIS A 361 -5.59 -28.25 4.16
N GLU A 362 -4.94 -27.17 4.57
CA GLU A 362 -4.54 -26.07 3.69
C GLU A 362 -3.02 -26.02 3.51
N LYS A 363 -2.58 -25.46 2.37
CA LYS A 363 -1.18 -25.07 2.20
C LYS A 363 -0.86 -23.94 3.17
N ARG A 364 0.38 -23.90 3.65
CA ARG A 364 0.86 -22.78 4.47
C ARG A 364 0.75 -21.48 3.66
N GLN A 365 0.16 -20.45 4.27
CA GLN A 365 0.09 -19.11 3.69
C GLN A 365 1.52 -18.57 3.54
N SER A 366 1.87 -18.08 2.36
CA SER A 366 3.17 -17.45 2.11
C SER A 366 3.10 -16.49 0.93
N GLY A 367 4.05 -15.57 0.86
CA GLY A 367 4.10 -14.57 -0.20
C GLY A 367 5.50 -14.02 -0.41
N PHE A 368 5.82 -13.75 -1.66
CA PHE A 368 7.01 -13.00 -2.07
C PHE A 368 6.58 -11.63 -2.60
N TYR A 369 7.27 -10.58 -2.16
CA TYR A 369 6.88 -9.20 -2.42
C TYR A 369 8.04 -8.41 -3.00
N ILE A 370 7.76 -7.67 -4.07
CA ILE A 370 8.64 -6.62 -4.61
C ILE A 370 7.90 -5.30 -4.44
N SER A 371 8.38 -4.44 -3.54
CA SER A 371 7.71 -3.18 -3.21
C SER A 371 8.67 -2.00 -3.25
N LEU A 372 8.09 -0.82 -3.45
CA LEU A 372 8.76 0.47 -3.31
C LEU A 372 8.61 0.96 -1.88
N ALA A 373 9.69 1.51 -1.31
CA ALA A 373 9.76 2.00 0.07
C ALA A 373 9.58 0.91 1.16
N GLU A 374 9.76 1.33 2.42
CA GLU A 374 9.54 0.47 3.59
C GLU A 374 8.06 0.17 3.82
N ALA A 375 7.80 -0.88 4.60
CA ALA A 375 6.43 -1.28 4.97
C ALA A 375 5.72 -0.26 5.90
N PHE A 376 6.49 0.51 6.69
CA PHE A 376 6.00 1.59 7.58
C PHE A 376 7.13 2.52 8.07
#